data_AF-A0AAU6F7U5-F1
#
_entry.id   AF-A0AAU6F7U5-F1
#
_cell.length_a   1.000
_cell.length_b   1.000
_cell.length_c   1.000
_cell.angle_alpha   90.00
_cell.angle_beta   90.00
_cell.angle_gamma   90.00
#
_symmetry.space_group_name_H-M   'P 1'
#
loop_
_entity.id
_entity.type
_entity.pdbx_description
1 polymer ?
#
loop_
_entity_poly.entity_id
_entity_poly.type
_entity_poly.pdbx_seq_one_letter_code
_entity_poly.pdbx_strand_id
1 'polypeptide(L)'
;MGHLDHAAFGWLTPVLSYVMAAIGSALGLRCTVRALETSGRSRRNWLVTAATALGTGIWTMHFVAMLGFGVSGTDIRYNVPLTLLSLLVAVLVVGVGVFAVGYGQDRVRSLLIGGLTTGLGVASMHYLGMAALRLHGTVHYDPMLVGLSVLIAVLAATAALWAALNIEAPVAVAGASLVMGLAVSSMHYTGMFAVSVQVTPSRSVLPGATAMQFIFPLAVGLGSYLFVTSAFVALSPTARERAAYAAAERLTESAAP
;
A
#
# COMPACT_ATOMS: atom_id res chain seq x y z
N MET A 1 13.89 -29.39 2.48
CA MET A 1 13.25 -28.09 2.19
C MET A 1 11.96 -28.02 3.00
N GLY A 2 11.64 -26.90 3.63
CA GLY A 2 10.33 -26.75 4.28
C GLY A 2 9.25 -26.56 3.21
N HIS A 3 8.12 -27.27 3.32
CA HIS A 3 6.97 -26.98 2.47
C HIS A 3 6.45 -25.58 2.85
N LEU A 4 6.25 -24.73 1.84
CA LEU A 4 5.66 -23.41 2.02
C LEU A 4 4.15 -23.54 1.88
N ASP A 5 3.42 -23.04 2.87
CA ASP A 5 1.98 -22.85 2.74
C ASP A 5 1.72 -21.35 2.60
N HIS A 6 1.10 -20.94 1.50
CA HIS A 6 0.77 -19.53 1.23
C HIS A 6 -0.67 -19.18 1.66
N ALA A 7 -1.44 -20.18 2.09
CA ALA A 7 -2.85 -20.07 2.43
C ALA A 7 -3.17 -20.98 3.63
N ALA A 8 -2.38 -20.88 4.70
CA ALA A 8 -2.56 -21.68 5.91
C ALA A 8 -3.96 -21.49 6.55
N PHE A 9 -4.61 -20.36 6.27
CA PHE A 9 -6.00 -20.04 6.67
C PHE A 9 -6.99 -20.10 5.48
N GLY A 10 -6.63 -20.80 4.41
CA GLY A 10 -7.37 -20.85 3.15
C GLY A 10 -7.35 -19.53 2.38
N TRP A 11 -8.42 -19.27 1.61
CA TRP A 11 -8.56 -18.07 0.78
C TRP A 11 -8.78 -16.77 1.56
N LEU A 12 -8.96 -16.84 2.88
CA LEU A 12 -9.26 -15.67 3.71
C LEU A 12 -8.13 -14.63 3.66
N THR A 13 -6.88 -15.04 3.91
CA THR A 13 -5.74 -14.10 3.96
C THR A 13 -5.41 -13.50 2.59
N PRO A 14 -5.40 -14.24 1.46
CA PRO A 14 -5.26 -13.62 0.14
C PRO A 14 -6.36 -12.62 -0.19
N VAL A 15 -7.63 -12.95 0.11
CA VAL A 15 -8.77 -12.06 -0.20
C VAL A 15 -8.71 -10.80 0.65
N LEU A 16 -8.49 -10.93 1.97
CA LEU A 16 -8.35 -9.76 2.85
C LEU A 16 -7.15 -8.89 2.45
N SER A 17 -6.02 -9.51 2.14
CA SER A 17 -4.84 -8.82 1.64
C SER A 17 -5.16 -8.00 0.39
N TYR A 18 -5.80 -8.60 -0.62
CA TYR A 18 -6.23 -7.92 -1.83
C TYR A 18 -7.20 -6.75 -1.54
N VAL A 19 -8.18 -6.95 -0.64
CA VAL A 19 -9.10 -5.88 -0.23
C VAL A 19 -8.35 -4.70 0.39
N MET A 20 -7.38 -4.96 1.27
CA MET A 20 -6.55 -3.91 1.87
C MET A 20 -5.72 -3.17 0.81
N ALA A 21 -5.19 -3.89 -0.18
CA ALA A 21 -4.48 -3.31 -1.32
C ALA A 21 -5.39 -2.37 -2.13
N ALA A 22 -6.62 -2.81 -2.42
CA ALA A 22 -7.59 -2.05 -3.19
C ALA A 22 -8.09 -0.81 -2.43
N ILE A 23 -8.32 -0.91 -1.12
CA ILE A 23 -8.71 0.23 -0.27
C ILE A 23 -7.58 1.27 -0.22
N GLY A 24 -6.34 0.84 0.06
CA GLY A 24 -5.18 1.74 0.06
C GLY A 24 -4.98 2.43 -1.28
N SER A 25 -5.11 1.66 -2.37
CA SER A 25 -5.06 2.15 -3.75
C SER A 25 -6.14 3.20 -4.03
N ALA A 26 -7.39 2.93 -3.66
CA ALA A 26 -8.51 3.85 -3.85
C ALA A 26 -8.35 5.15 -3.09
N LEU A 27 -7.89 5.08 -1.83
CA LEU A 27 -7.67 6.26 -1.01
C LEU A 27 -6.49 7.08 -1.53
N GLY A 28 -5.39 6.42 -1.88
CA GLY A 28 -4.25 7.05 -2.52
C GLY A 28 -4.63 7.81 -3.77
N LEU A 29 -5.36 7.14 -4.67
CA LEU A 29 -5.81 7.68 -5.94
C LEU A 29 -6.73 8.89 -5.73
N ARG A 30 -7.78 8.76 -4.91
CA ARG A 30 -8.72 9.85 -4.61
C ARG A 30 -8.05 11.03 -3.94
N CYS A 31 -7.16 10.80 -2.98
CA CYS A 31 -6.43 11.87 -2.30
C CYS A 31 -5.46 12.57 -3.25
N THR A 32 -4.80 11.84 -4.14
CA THR A 32 -3.91 12.43 -5.15
C THR A 32 -4.70 13.30 -6.14
N VAL A 33 -5.84 12.84 -6.64
CA VAL A 33 -6.73 13.65 -7.51
C VAL A 33 -7.15 14.94 -6.79
N ARG A 34 -7.58 14.85 -5.52
CA ARG A 34 -7.94 16.04 -4.72
C ARG A 34 -6.77 16.99 -4.45
N ALA A 35 -5.56 16.46 -4.32
CA ALA A 35 -4.38 17.29 -4.18
C ALA A 35 -4.13 18.14 -5.43
N LEU A 36 -4.38 17.58 -6.62
CA LEU A 36 -4.19 18.28 -7.90
C LEU A 36 -5.22 19.40 -8.09
N GLU A 37 -6.45 19.22 -7.59
CA GLU A 37 -7.53 20.24 -7.61
C GLU A 37 -7.34 21.37 -6.57
N THR A 38 -6.38 21.24 -5.65
CA THR A 38 -6.17 22.19 -4.56
C THR A 38 -4.78 22.83 -4.62
N SER A 39 -4.56 23.87 -3.83
CA SER A 39 -3.29 24.61 -3.76
C SER A 39 -2.80 24.77 -2.32
N GLY A 40 -1.54 25.18 -2.17
CA GLY A 40 -0.92 25.51 -0.88
C GLY A 40 -0.96 24.36 0.14
N ARG A 41 -1.42 24.68 1.36
CA ARG A 41 -1.48 23.72 2.49
C ARG A 41 -2.48 22.58 2.25
N SER A 42 -3.58 22.85 1.54
CA SER A 42 -4.60 21.84 1.24
C SER A 42 -4.04 20.74 0.34
N ARG A 43 -3.33 21.13 -0.73
CA ARG A 43 -2.60 20.19 -1.61
C ARG A 43 -1.65 19.30 -0.82
N ARG A 44 -0.81 19.91 0.01
CA ARG A 44 0.16 19.17 0.83
C ARG A 44 -0.54 18.15 1.73
N ASN A 45 -1.62 18.55 2.42
CA ASN A 45 -2.33 17.65 3.33
C ASN A 45 -2.96 16.46 2.58
N TRP A 46 -3.52 16.68 1.39
CA TRP A 46 -4.03 15.60 0.54
C TRP A 46 -2.94 14.64 0.06
N LEU A 47 -1.75 15.15 -0.31
CA LEU A 47 -0.61 14.30 -0.69
C LEU A 47 -0.07 13.51 0.50
N VAL A 48 -0.04 14.08 1.71
CA VAL A 48 0.31 13.34 2.93
C VAL A 48 -0.68 12.20 3.15
N THR A 49 -1.99 12.48 3.11
CA THR A 49 -3.02 11.44 3.26
C THR A 49 -2.94 10.38 2.17
N ALA A 50 -2.64 10.77 0.93
CA ALA A 50 -2.44 9.82 -0.16
C ALA A 50 -1.24 8.88 0.09
N ALA A 51 -0.10 9.45 0.50
CA ALA A 51 1.12 8.70 0.79
C ALA A 51 0.94 7.74 1.97
N THR A 52 0.32 8.21 3.07
CA THR A 52 0.08 7.39 4.26
C THR A 52 -0.95 6.30 3.96
N ALA A 53 -2.00 6.57 3.20
CA ALA A 53 -3.01 5.57 2.84
C ALA A 53 -2.45 4.50 1.88
N LEU A 54 -1.67 4.89 0.87
CA LEU A 54 -0.99 3.93 -0.02
C LEU A 54 0.02 3.09 0.75
N GLY A 55 0.91 3.73 1.51
CA GLY A 55 1.95 3.05 2.26
C GLY A 55 1.39 2.07 3.28
N THR A 56 0.42 2.50 4.10
CA THR A 56 -0.21 1.63 5.11
C THR A 56 -1.08 0.56 4.47
N GLY A 57 -1.78 0.83 3.37
CA GLY A 57 -2.58 -0.16 2.64
C GLY A 57 -1.73 -1.27 2.03
N ILE A 58 -0.63 -0.93 1.36
CA ILE A 58 0.29 -1.89 0.76
C ILE A 58 1.03 -2.69 1.85
N TRP A 59 1.45 -2.03 2.94
CA TRP A 59 2.06 -2.72 4.08
C TRP A 59 1.07 -3.70 4.73
N THR A 60 -0.18 -3.28 4.92
CA THR A 60 -1.22 -4.13 5.53
C THR A 60 -1.56 -5.30 4.62
N MET A 61 -1.69 -5.07 3.30
CA MET A 61 -1.81 -6.15 2.30
C MET A 61 -0.69 -7.18 2.48
N HIS A 62 0.56 -6.73 2.51
CA HIS A 62 1.72 -7.61 2.61
C HIS A 62 1.67 -8.46 3.89
N PHE A 63 1.49 -7.83 5.06
CA PHE A 63 1.51 -8.57 6.31
C PHE A 63 0.27 -9.44 6.54
N VAL A 64 -0.90 -9.04 6.04
CA VAL A 64 -2.10 -9.90 6.06
C VAL A 64 -1.88 -11.14 5.18
N ALA A 65 -1.23 -11.01 4.03
CA ALA A 65 -0.84 -12.17 3.22
C ALA A 65 0.18 -13.05 3.97
N MET A 66 1.17 -12.43 4.63
CA MET A 66 2.17 -13.14 5.45
C MET A 66 1.58 -13.84 6.68
N LEU A 67 0.41 -13.44 7.19
CA LEU A 67 -0.30 -14.23 8.21
C LEU A 67 -0.69 -15.61 7.68
N GLY A 68 -1.00 -15.72 6.39
CA GLY A 68 -1.26 -17.00 5.72
C GLY A 68 -0.01 -17.76 5.30
N PHE A 69 1.18 -17.16 5.44
CA PHE A 69 2.45 -17.79 5.09
C PHE A 69 2.98 -18.62 6.26
N GLY A 70 3.16 -19.92 6.02
CA GLY A 70 3.72 -20.88 6.97
C GLY A 70 4.90 -21.64 6.37
N VAL A 71 5.84 -22.04 7.23
CA VAL A 71 6.95 -22.94 6.87
C VAL A 71 6.90 -24.16 7.76
N SER A 72 6.71 -25.34 7.19
CA SER A 72 6.69 -26.58 7.96
C SER A 72 8.02 -26.82 8.68
N GLY A 73 7.96 -27.10 9.98
CA GLY A 73 9.13 -27.44 10.80
C GLY A 73 9.77 -26.27 11.56
N THR A 74 9.21 -25.06 11.49
CA THR A 74 9.64 -23.91 12.32
C THR A 74 8.49 -22.94 12.58
N ASP A 75 8.49 -22.34 13.77
CA ASP A 75 7.65 -21.17 14.02
C ASP A 75 8.18 -19.96 13.25
N ILE A 76 7.28 -19.01 12.99
CA ILE A 76 7.60 -17.71 12.39
C ILE A 76 7.42 -16.62 13.44
N ARG A 77 8.49 -15.87 13.69
CA ARG A 77 8.50 -14.65 14.49
C ARG A 77 8.97 -13.47 13.66
N TYR A 78 8.72 -12.27 14.17
CA TYR A 78 9.02 -11.02 13.48
C TYR A 78 9.95 -10.13 14.31
N ASN A 79 10.98 -9.61 13.66
CA ASN A 79 11.81 -8.55 14.20
C ASN A 79 11.05 -7.22 14.14
N VAL A 80 10.56 -6.77 15.31
CA VAL A 80 9.73 -5.56 15.44
C VAL A 80 10.37 -4.31 14.80
N PRO A 81 11.66 -3.99 15.03
CA PRO A 81 12.30 -2.84 14.37
C PRO A 81 12.26 -2.89 12.84
N LEU A 82 12.59 -4.04 12.23
CA LEU A 82 12.57 -4.18 10.77
C LEU A 82 11.16 -4.11 10.20
N THR A 83 10.18 -4.66 10.92
CA THR A 83 8.76 -4.56 10.54
C THR A 83 8.25 -3.11 10.57
N LEU A 84 8.64 -2.32 11.56
CA LEU A 84 8.31 -0.89 11.61
C LEU A 84 9.08 -0.08 10.56
N LEU A 85 10.35 -0.44 10.32
CA LEU A 85 11.15 0.18 9.28
C LEU A 85 10.54 -0.07 7.89
N SER A 86 10.02 -1.27 7.62
CA SER A 86 9.35 -1.55 6.35
C SER A 86 8.11 -0.68 6.16
N LEU A 87 7.31 -0.47 7.21
CA LEU A 87 6.18 0.46 7.18
C LEU A 87 6.62 1.90 6.89
N LEU A 88 7.67 2.36 7.58
CA LEU A 88 8.22 3.69 7.39
C LEU A 88 8.73 3.90 5.96
N VAL A 89 9.46 2.92 5.41
CA VAL A 89 9.93 2.93 4.02
C VAL A 89 8.73 2.98 3.06
N ALA A 90 7.69 2.19 3.31
CA ALA A 90 6.47 2.21 2.51
C ALA A 90 5.89 3.62 2.44
N VAL A 91 5.70 4.28 3.58
CA VAL A 91 5.06 5.62 3.64
C VAL A 91 5.96 6.69 3.05
N LEU A 92 7.25 6.71 3.40
CA LEU A 92 8.16 7.78 3.00
C LEU A 92 8.54 7.69 1.51
N VAL A 93 8.92 6.50 1.04
CA VAL A 93 9.41 6.34 -0.34
C VAL A 93 8.27 6.41 -1.35
N VAL A 94 7.10 5.83 -1.04
CA VAL A 94 5.88 6.05 -1.84
C VAL A 94 5.47 7.53 -1.76
N GLY A 95 5.62 8.16 -0.59
CA GLY A 95 5.37 9.59 -0.42
C GLY A 95 6.20 10.46 -1.36
N VAL A 96 7.50 10.18 -1.53
CA VAL A 96 8.33 10.89 -2.52
C VAL A 96 7.72 10.81 -3.92
N GLY A 97 7.24 9.64 -4.33
CA GLY A 97 6.66 9.47 -5.66
C GLY A 97 5.31 10.17 -5.84
N VAL A 98 4.45 10.11 -4.82
CA VAL A 98 3.16 10.83 -4.80
C VAL A 98 3.39 12.35 -4.82
N PHE A 99 4.36 12.85 -4.06
CA PHE A 99 4.70 14.28 -4.06
C PHE A 99 5.35 14.73 -5.37
N ALA A 100 6.16 13.89 -6.00
CA ALA A 100 6.73 14.17 -7.32
C ALA A 100 5.62 14.40 -8.35
N VAL A 101 4.56 13.58 -8.32
CA VAL A 101 3.39 13.75 -9.19
C VAL A 101 2.52 14.95 -8.78
N GLY A 102 2.33 15.19 -7.49
CA GLY A 102 1.48 16.28 -6.99
C GLY A 102 2.03 17.70 -7.20
N TYR A 103 3.36 17.85 -7.30
CA TYR A 103 4.04 19.14 -7.52
C TYR A 103 4.75 19.24 -8.88
N GLY A 104 4.84 18.14 -9.62
CA GLY A 104 5.51 18.08 -10.90
C GLY A 104 4.86 18.97 -11.97
N GLN A 105 5.67 19.77 -12.65
CA GLN A 105 5.22 20.58 -13.79
C GLN A 105 5.21 19.79 -15.11
N ASP A 106 6.21 18.92 -15.31
CA ASP A 106 6.28 17.99 -16.45
C ASP A 106 5.62 16.67 -16.08
N ARG A 107 4.50 16.37 -16.73
CA ARG A 107 3.69 15.19 -16.45
C ARG A 107 4.43 13.88 -16.69
N VAL A 108 5.22 13.79 -17.77
CA VAL A 108 5.93 12.57 -18.14
C VAL A 108 7.07 12.32 -17.17
N ARG A 109 7.90 13.34 -16.93
CA ARG A 109 9.02 13.22 -16.00
C ARG A 109 8.55 12.89 -14.58
N SER A 110 7.45 13.49 -14.14
CA SER A 110 6.89 13.26 -12.81
C SER A 110 6.31 11.86 -12.66
N LEU A 111 5.70 11.31 -13.72
CA LEU A 111 5.26 9.92 -13.75
C LEU A 111 6.43 8.94 -13.72
N LEU A 112 7.51 9.19 -14.46
CA LEU A 112 8.68 8.31 -14.46
C LEU A 112 9.37 8.29 -13.09
N ILE A 113 9.63 9.47 -12.50
CA ILE A 113 10.24 9.58 -11.17
C ILE A 113 9.28 9.02 -10.11
N GLY A 114 8.00 9.38 -10.18
CA GLY A 114 6.98 8.96 -9.23
C GLY A 114 6.75 7.45 -9.25
N GLY A 115 6.64 6.86 -10.44
CA GLY A 115 6.45 5.44 -10.65
C GLY A 115 7.66 4.62 -10.19
N LEU A 116 8.87 5.07 -10.55
CA LEU A 116 10.10 4.41 -10.12
C LEU A 116 10.26 4.45 -8.59
N THR A 117 10.14 5.63 -7.99
CA THR A 117 10.29 5.79 -6.53
C THR A 117 9.21 5.03 -5.77
N THR A 118 7.94 5.16 -6.16
CA THR A 118 6.82 4.42 -5.55
C THR A 118 7.01 2.92 -5.69
N GLY A 119 7.32 2.42 -6.89
CA GLY A 119 7.54 0.99 -7.13
C GLY A 119 8.71 0.43 -6.32
N LEU A 120 9.84 1.14 -6.28
CA LEU A 120 10.98 0.78 -5.44
C LEU A 120 10.64 0.84 -3.95
N GLY A 121 9.81 1.78 -3.50
CA GLY A 121 9.31 1.83 -2.13
C GLY A 121 8.46 0.61 -1.76
N VAL A 122 7.58 0.20 -2.66
CA VAL A 122 6.71 -0.98 -2.49
C VAL A 122 7.55 -2.26 -2.48
N ALA A 123 8.51 -2.42 -3.41
CA ALA A 123 9.43 -3.56 -3.41
C ALA A 123 10.34 -3.56 -2.16
N SER A 124 10.89 -2.40 -1.77
CA SER A 124 11.73 -2.29 -0.58
C SER A 124 10.95 -2.65 0.68
N MET A 125 9.71 -2.17 0.83
CA MET A 125 8.86 -2.56 1.96
C MET A 125 8.64 -4.08 1.99
N HIS A 126 8.33 -4.69 0.85
CA HIS A 126 8.13 -6.15 0.76
C HIS A 126 9.37 -6.91 1.23
N TYR A 127 10.55 -6.58 0.71
CA TYR A 127 11.79 -7.29 1.06
C TYR A 127 12.31 -6.97 2.45
N LEU A 128 12.09 -5.76 2.98
CA LEU A 128 12.34 -5.47 4.40
C LEU A 128 11.38 -6.25 5.31
N GLY A 129 10.12 -6.41 4.90
CA GLY A 129 9.14 -7.25 5.59
C GLY A 129 9.59 -8.71 5.64
N MET A 130 10.10 -9.24 4.52
CA MET A 130 10.69 -10.57 4.46
C MET A 130 11.97 -10.70 5.30
N ALA A 131 12.83 -9.67 5.30
CA ALA A 131 14.03 -9.64 6.13
C ALA A 131 13.71 -9.57 7.65
N ALA A 132 12.50 -9.15 8.01
CA ALA A 132 12.03 -9.16 9.40
C ALA A 132 11.70 -10.57 9.91
N LEU A 133 11.57 -11.57 9.03
CA LEU A 133 11.26 -12.94 9.43
C LEU A 133 12.37 -13.56 10.27
N ARG A 134 11.96 -14.17 11.36
CA ARG A 134 12.79 -15.00 12.24
C ARG A 134 12.21 -16.40 12.23
N LEU A 135 13.00 -17.34 11.72
CA LEU A 135 12.68 -18.76 11.64
C LEU A 135 13.97 -19.57 11.83
N HIS A 136 13.85 -20.85 12.16
CA HIS A 136 15.00 -21.75 12.30
C HIS A 136 15.46 -22.24 10.93
N GLY A 137 16.30 -21.44 10.26
CA GLY A 137 16.76 -21.72 8.92
C GLY A 137 17.16 -20.47 8.16
N THR A 138 17.40 -20.64 6.87
CA THR A 138 17.84 -19.57 5.96
C THR A 138 16.88 -19.42 4.79
N VAL A 139 16.48 -18.18 4.53
CA VAL A 139 15.63 -17.78 3.40
C VAL A 139 16.53 -17.49 2.20
N HIS A 140 16.26 -18.14 1.06
CA HIS A 140 16.95 -17.93 -0.20
C HIS A 140 15.97 -17.34 -1.22
N TYR A 141 16.51 -16.57 -2.17
CA TYR A 141 15.75 -15.91 -3.22
C TYR A 141 16.27 -16.28 -4.60
N ASP A 142 15.37 -16.53 -5.54
CA ASP A 142 15.69 -16.53 -6.97
C ASP A 142 15.81 -15.06 -7.46
N PRO A 143 17.01 -14.61 -7.89
CA PRO A 143 17.22 -13.23 -8.34
C PRO A 143 16.35 -12.83 -9.53
N MET A 144 15.98 -13.77 -10.41
CA MET A 144 15.17 -13.49 -11.59
C MET A 144 13.72 -13.17 -11.18
N LEU A 145 13.15 -13.97 -10.28
CA LEU A 145 11.79 -13.73 -9.76
C LEU A 145 11.74 -12.49 -8.87
N VAL A 146 12.82 -12.20 -8.12
CA VAL A 146 12.97 -10.93 -7.41
C VAL A 146 12.93 -9.76 -8.40
N GLY A 147 13.75 -9.79 -9.45
CA GLY A 147 13.77 -8.76 -10.48
C GLY A 147 12.40 -8.58 -11.16
N LEU A 148 11.70 -9.68 -11.44
CA LEU A 148 10.35 -9.64 -12.01
C LEU A 148 9.35 -8.99 -11.04
N SER A 149 9.38 -9.31 -9.75
CA SER A 149 8.50 -8.66 -8.77
C SER A 149 8.76 -7.15 -8.68
N VAL A 150 10.04 -6.72 -8.70
CA VAL A 150 10.42 -5.30 -8.69
C VAL A 150 9.89 -4.60 -9.94
N LEU A 151 10.01 -5.25 -11.10
CA LEU A 151 9.47 -4.73 -12.36
C LEU A 151 7.94 -4.56 -12.27
N ILE A 152 7.22 -5.57 -11.76
CA ILE A 152 5.77 -5.49 -11.54
C ILE A 152 5.45 -4.32 -10.59
N ALA A 153 6.22 -4.12 -9.52
CA ALA A 153 6.03 -3.01 -8.59
C ALA A 153 6.11 -1.65 -9.29
N VAL A 154 7.15 -1.43 -10.10
CA VAL A 154 7.38 -0.18 -10.83
C VAL A 154 6.30 0.06 -11.89
N LEU A 155 5.92 -0.96 -12.64
CA LEU A 155 4.86 -0.84 -13.65
C LEU A 155 3.50 -0.55 -12.98
N ALA A 156 3.16 -1.27 -11.91
CA ALA A 156 1.93 -1.06 -11.15
C ALA A 156 1.87 0.35 -10.55
N ALA A 157 2.96 0.81 -9.94
CA ALA A 157 3.07 2.15 -9.38
C ALA A 157 2.97 3.24 -10.45
N THR A 158 3.58 3.03 -11.61
CA THR A 158 3.49 3.98 -12.74
C THR A 158 2.07 4.04 -13.27
N ALA A 159 1.40 2.90 -13.46
CA ALA A 159 0.01 2.83 -13.91
C ALA A 159 -0.95 3.49 -12.90
N ALA A 160 -0.71 3.29 -11.61
CA ALA A 160 -1.45 3.91 -10.52
C ALA A 160 -1.39 5.43 -10.54
N LEU A 161 -0.19 5.98 -10.65
CA LEU A 161 0.02 7.42 -10.71
C LEU A 161 -0.50 8.01 -12.03
N TRP A 162 -0.38 7.26 -13.14
CA TRP A 162 -1.00 7.63 -14.40
C TRP A 162 -2.52 7.69 -14.28
N ALA A 163 -3.14 6.72 -13.62
CA ALA A 163 -4.57 6.74 -13.33
C ALA A 163 -4.96 7.97 -12.48
N ALA A 164 -4.14 8.34 -11.50
CA ALA A 164 -4.36 9.53 -10.67
C ALA A 164 -4.37 10.84 -11.44
N LEU A 165 -3.65 10.86 -12.57
CA LEU A 165 -3.61 12.03 -13.41
C LEU A 165 -4.74 12.04 -14.45
N ASN A 166 -5.25 10.89 -14.89
CA ASN A 166 -6.13 10.79 -16.06
C ASN A 166 -7.56 10.35 -15.74
N ILE A 167 -7.84 9.87 -14.54
CA ILE A 167 -9.14 9.31 -14.16
C ILE A 167 -9.77 10.15 -13.04
N GLU A 168 -10.90 10.80 -13.36
CA GLU A 168 -11.66 11.60 -12.40
C GLU A 168 -12.97 10.91 -11.96
N ALA A 169 -13.58 10.09 -12.82
CA ALA A 169 -14.88 9.51 -12.57
C ALA A 169 -14.84 8.50 -11.39
N PRO A 170 -15.72 8.60 -10.38
CA PRO A 170 -15.67 7.73 -9.19
C PRO A 170 -15.70 6.22 -9.48
N VAL A 171 -16.46 5.81 -10.51
CA VAL A 171 -16.55 4.41 -10.95
C VAL A 171 -15.24 3.96 -11.60
N ALA A 172 -14.63 4.80 -12.43
CA ALA A 172 -13.36 4.50 -13.06
C ALA A 172 -12.20 4.46 -12.03
N VAL A 173 -12.23 5.34 -11.02
CA VAL A 173 -11.33 5.29 -9.86
C VAL A 173 -11.50 3.97 -9.09
N ALA A 174 -12.73 3.52 -8.87
CA ALA A 174 -12.99 2.23 -8.21
C ALA A 174 -12.42 1.06 -9.04
N GLY A 175 -12.68 1.03 -10.35
CA GLY A 175 -12.12 0.02 -11.25
C GLY A 175 -10.59 0.02 -11.28
N ALA A 176 -9.97 1.19 -11.40
CA ALA A 176 -8.51 1.34 -11.35
C ALA A 176 -7.91 0.85 -10.03
N SER A 177 -8.59 1.09 -8.91
CA SER A 177 -8.14 0.68 -7.57
C SER A 177 -8.16 -0.84 -7.39
N LEU A 178 -9.15 -1.53 -7.98
CA LEU A 178 -9.20 -3.00 -8.00
C LEU A 178 -8.04 -3.58 -8.82
N VAL A 179 -7.80 -3.02 -10.01
CA VAL A 179 -6.67 -3.42 -10.87
C VAL A 179 -5.33 -3.16 -10.18
N MET A 180 -5.17 -2.03 -9.51
CA MET A 180 -3.99 -1.71 -8.71
C MET A 180 -3.81 -2.69 -7.55
N GLY A 181 -4.88 -3.01 -6.83
CA GLY A 181 -4.86 -4.02 -5.78
C GLY A 181 -4.36 -5.36 -6.30
N LEU A 182 -4.85 -5.78 -7.48
CA LEU A 182 -4.43 -7.02 -8.11
C LEU A 182 -2.95 -6.97 -8.51
N ALA A 183 -2.50 -5.87 -9.10
CA ALA A 183 -1.10 -5.71 -9.51
C ALA A 183 -0.13 -5.74 -8.32
N VAL A 184 -0.51 -5.09 -7.20
CA VAL A 184 0.30 -5.07 -5.98
C VAL A 184 0.29 -6.43 -5.27
N SER A 185 -0.86 -7.12 -5.23
CA SER A 185 -0.92 -8.52 -4.78
C SER A 185 -0.08 -9.44 -5.66
N SER A 186 -0.12 -9.27 -6.98
CA SER A 186 0.70 -10.05 -7.93
C SER A 186 2.19 -9.84 -7.68
N MET A 187 2.64 -8.61 -7.45
CA MET A 187 4.03 -8.34 -7.06
C MET A 187 4.41 -9.13 -5.81
N HIS A 188 3.58 -9.06 -4.77
CA HIS A 188 3.84 -9.76 -3.51
C HIS A 188 3.96 -11.27 -3.73
N TYR A 189 3.00 -11.89 -4.43
CA TYR A 189 3.04 -13.33 -4.66
C TYR A 189 4.18 -13.74 -5.60
N THR A 190 4.54 -12.94 -6.61
CA THR A 190 5.76 -13.17 -7.40
C THR A 190 7.01 -13.13 -6.52
N GLY A 191 7.09 -12.17 -5.59
CA GLY A 191 8.16 -12.11 -4.59
C GLY A 191 8.19 -13.33 -3.67
N MET A 192 7.02 -13.83 -3.26
CA MET A 192 6.91 -15.06 -2.46
C MET A 192 7.26 -16.32 -3.24
N PHE A 193 6.94 -16.40 -4.54
CA PHE A 193 7.35 -17.50 -5.41
C PHE A 193 8.87 -17.55 -5.60
N ALA A 194 9.58 -16.43 -5.40
CA ALA A 194 11.03 -16.39 -5.42
C ALA A 194 11.67 -17.04 -4.18
N VAL A 195 10.89 -17.30 -3.13
CA VAL A 195 11.40 -17.70 -1.81
C VAL A 195 11.54 -19.22 -1.71
N SER A 196 12.69 -19.67 -1.20
CA SER A 196 12.86 -21.04 -0.70
C SER A 196 13.45 -21.02 0.70
N VAL A 197 12.98 -21.92 1.57
CA VAL A 197 13.41 -21.98 2.97
C VAL A 197 14.09 -23.31 3.28
N GLN A 198 15.35 -23.21 3.71
CA GLN A 198 16.10 -24.35 4.23
C GLN A 198 16.00 -24.34 5.76
N VAL A 199 15.14 -25.19 6.30
CA VAL A 199 14.89 -25.32 7.73
C VAL A 199 16.04 -26.08 8.38
N THR A 200 16.56 -25.54 9.48
CA THR A 200 17.56 -26.20 10.34
C THR A 200 16.89 -26.52 11.68
N PRO A 201 16.69 -27.80 12.04
CA PRO A 201 16.02 -28.15 13.28
C PRO A 201 16.70 -27.53 14.51
N SER A 202 15.94 -26.82 15.33
CA SER A 202 16.42 -26.28 16.60
C SER A 202 15.28 -26.22 17.62
N ARG A 203 15.63 -26.36 18.90
CA ARG A 203 14.71 -26.20 20.04
C ARG A 203 14.87 -24.85 20.75
N SER A 204 15.76 -23.99 20.27
CA SER A 204 15.95 -22.64 20.82
C SER A 204 14.70 -21.79 20.63
N VAL A 205 14.43 -20.88 21.56
CA VAL A 205 13.35 -19.90 21.37
C VAL A 205 13.81 -18.85 20.35
N LEU A 206 13.03 -18.65 19.29
CA LEU A 206 13.29 -17.58 18.32
C LEU A 206 13.08 -16.20 18.96
N PRO A 207 13.98 -15.23 18.75
CA PRO A 207 13.76 -13.86 19.18
C PRO A 207 12.67 -13.17 18.33
N GLY A 208 12.07 -12.12 18.87
CA GLY A 208 11.03 -11.33 18.20
C GLY A 208 9.61 -11.65 18.67
N ALA A 209 8.64 -11.02 18.04
CA ALA A 209 7.23 -11.15 18.38
C ALA A 209 6.52 -12.18 17.50
N THR A 210 5.49 -12.84 18.02
CA THR A 210 4.61 -13.65 17.18
C THR A 210 3.70 -12.75 16.33
N ALA A 211 3.12 -13.33 15.28
CA ALA A 211 2.15 -12.64 14.44
C ALA A 211 0.97 -12.07 15.25
N MET A 212 0.43 -12.86 16.18
CA MET A 212 -0.71 -12.45 17.01
C MET A 212 -0.37 -11.38 18.05
N GLN A 213 0.88 -11.35 18.53
CA GLN A 213 1.31 -10.35 19.51
C GLN A 213 1.52 -8.97 18.90
N PHE A 214 1.92 -8.89 17.63
CA PHE A 214 2.37 -7.63 17.05
C PHE A 214 1.78 -7.34 15.67
N ILE A 215 1.90 -8.27 14.72
CA ILE A 215 1.44 -8.05 13.33
C ILE A 215 -0.07 -7.87 13.27
N PHE A 216 -0.83 -8.74 13.93
CA PHE A 216 -2.30 -8.71 13.90
C PHE A 216 -2.86 -7.41 14.51
N PRO A 217 -2.49 -6.99 15.74
CA PRO A 217 -2.94 -5.71 16.29
C PRO A 217 -2.56 -4.51 15.44
N LEU A 218 -1.34 -4.50 14.88
CA LEU A 218 -0.88 -3.42 14.01
C LEU A 218 -1.67 -3.36 12.70
N ALA A 219 -1.92 -4.52 12.06
CA ALA A 219 -2.73 -4.61 10.85
C ALA A 219 -4.18 -4.16 11.09
N VAL A 220 -4.77 -4.53 12.24
CA VAL A 220 -6.10 -4.04 12.65
C VAL A 220 -6.09 -2.52 12.83
N GLY A 221 -5.10 -1.97 13.55
CA GLY A 221 -4.98 -0.53 13.76
C GLY A 221 -4.83 0.26 12.45
N LEU A 222 -4.00 -0.22 11.53
CA LEU A 222 -3.84 0.38 10.20
C LEU A 222 -5.09 0.21 9.34
N GLY A 223 -5.77 -0.93 9.44
CA GLY A 223 -7.07 -1.15 8.79
C GLY A 223 -8.15 -0.19 9.28
N SER A 224 -8.24 0.03 10.59
CA SER A 224 -9.14 1.03 11.18
C SER A 224 -8.78 2.44 10.72
N TYR A 225 -7.49 2.79 10.66
CA TYR A 225 -7.04 4.06 10.11
C TYR A 225 -7.47 4.26 8.65
N LEU A 226 -7.30 3.25 7.79
CA LEU A 226 -7.72 3.29 6.39
C LEU A 226 -9.25 3.43 6.26
N PHE A 227 -10.00 2.71 7.09
CA PHE A 227 -11.46 2.81 7.11
C PHE A 227 -11.93 4.21 7.50
N VAL A 228 -11.40 4.79 8.58
CA VAL A 228 -11.74 6.16 9.02
C VAL A 228 -11.33 7.19 7.98
N THR A 229 -10.15 7.03 7.38
CA THR A 229 -9.68 7.91 6.30
C THR A 229 -10.60 7.82 5.08
N SER A 230 -11.09 6.62 4.75
CA SER A 230 -12.06 6.42 3.68
C SER A 230 -13.39 7.12 3.95
N ALA A 231 -13.94 6.98 5.15
CA ALA A 231 -15.13 7.71 5.56
C ALA A 231 -14.89 9.23 5.47
N PHE A 232 -13.77 9.73 5.99
CA PHE A 232 -13.41 11.14 5.90
C PHE A 232 -13.31 11.64 4.45
N VAL A 233 -12.65 10.89 3.56
CA VAL A 233 -12.53 11.23 2.13
C VAL A 233 -13.90 11.21 1.45
N ALA A 234 -14.74 10.22 1.75
CA ALA A 234 -16.07 10.10 1.17
C ALA A 234 -17.01 11.23 1.61
N LEU A 235 -16.91 11.68 2.86
CA LEU A 235 -17.75 12.73 3.44
C LEU A 235 -17.25 14.15 3.13
N SER A 236 -15.98 14.32 2.77
CA SER A 236 -15.44 15.65 2.49
C SER A 236 -15.92 16.16 1.13
N PRO A 237 -16.46 17.39 1.05
CA PRO A 237 -17.03 17.92 -0.18
C PRO A 237 -16.02 17.95 -1.34
N THR A 238 -16.47 17.63 -2.53
CA THR A 238 -15.70 17.80 -3.77
C THR A 238 -15.59 19.28 -4.15
N ALA A 239 -14.67 19.62 -5.06
CA ALA A 239 -14.57 21.00 -5.56
C ALA A 239 -15.87 21.47 -6.25
N ARG A 240 -16.56 20.57 -6.95
CA ARG A 240 -17.87 20.83 -7.60
C ARG A 240 -18.97 21.12 -6.58
N GLU A 241 -19.04 20.33 -5.51
CA GLU A 241 -20.00 20.56 -4.42
C GLU A 241 -19.71 21.88 -3.69
N ARG A 242 -18.44 22.18 -3.38
CA ARG A 242 -18.07 23.49 -2.81
C ARG A 242 -18.47 24.66 -3.71
N ALA A 243 -18.27 24.54 -5.02
CA ALA A 243 -18.69 25.56 -5.97
C ALA A 243 -20.22 25.70 -6.04
N ALA A 244 -20.95 24.59 -5.98
CA ALA A 244 -22.42 24.59 -5.94
C ALA A 244 -22.96 25.23 -4.66
N TYR A 245 -22.38 24.93 -3.49
CA TYR A 245 -22.75 25.56 -2.23
C TYR A 245 -22.46 27.07 -2.25
N ALA A 246 -21.28 27.48 -2.72
CA ALA A 246 -20.92 28.89 -2.82
C ALA A 246 -21.74 29.67 -3.87
N ALA A 247 -22.27 28.99 -4.89
CA ALA A 247 -23.21 29.57 -5.85
C ALA A 247 -24.60 29.72 -5.23
N ALA A 248 -25.08 28.70 -4.51
CA ALA A 248 -26.37 28.75 -3.80
C ALA A 248 -26.37 29.85 -2.73
N GLU A 249 -25.31 29.97 -1.94
CA GLU A 249 -25.18 31.01 -0.90
C GLU A 249 -25.25 32.41 -1.50
N ARG A 250 -24.53 32.67 -2.61
CA ARG A 250 -24.61 33.94 -3.35
C ARG A 250 -26.01 34.27 -3.89
N LEU A 251 -26.74 33.27 -4.37
CA LEU A 251 -28.13 33.47 -4.80
C LEU A 251 -29.03 33.85 -3.61
N THR A 252 -28.81 33.23 -2.45
CA THR A 252 -29.55 33.51 -1.23
C THR A 252 -29.27 34.93 -0.71
N GLU A 253 -28.01 35.36 -0.71
CA GLU A 253 -27.62 36.73 -0.34
C GLU A 253 -28.19 37.78 -1.31
N SER A 254 -28.19 37.51 -2.61
CA SER A 254 -28.76 38.43 -3.62
C SER A 254 -30.29 38.55 -3.56
N ALA A 255 -30.97 37.58 -2.95
CA ALA A 255 -32.42 37.54 -2.79
C ALA A 255 -32.90 38.06 -1.42
N ALA A 256 -31.98 38.44 -0.53
CA ALA A 256 -32.31 39.08 0.74
C ALA A 256 -32.74 40.54 0.49
N PRO A 257 -33.95 40.96 0.93
CA PRO A 257 -34.52 42.27 0.66
C PRO A 257 -33.85 43.43 1.40
#